data_AF-A0A7S3KEN9-F1
#
_entry.id   AF-A0A7S3KEN9-F1
#
_cell.length_a   1.000
_cell.length_b   1.000
_cell.length_c   1.000
_cell.angle_alpha   90.00
_cell.angle_beta   90.00
_cell.angle_gamma   90.00
#
_symmetry.space_group_name_H-M   'P 1'
#
loop_
_entity.id
_entity.type
_entity.pdbx_description
1 polymer ?
#
loop_
_entity_poly.entity_id
_entity_poly.type
_entity_poly.pdbx_seq_one_letter_code
_entity_poly.pdbx_strand_id
1 'polypeptide(L)'
;ERLKKNDDLNWISYSDRFSNPRTIKNLQTIRKPSKAWFECYSLQEAERYKYPTKPWVYYNPDETTSIVAPVLRKMGQATNKAREHNALKGDRPPIVTILCLVRDAAARLPDGVGTRADICTLLRC
;
A
#
# COMPACT_ATOMS: atom_id res chain seq x y z
N GLU A 1 -21.73 -19.11 -1.35
CA GLU A 1 -21.95 -18.58 0.00
C GLU A 1 -20.99 -17.43 0.29
N ARG A 2 -21.48 -16.33 0.89
CA ARG A 2 -20.62 -15.29 1.47
C ARG A 2 -20.05 -15.83 2.78
N LEU A 3 -18.83 -16.34 2.74
CA LEU A 3 -18.02 -16.55 3.93
C LEU A 3 -17.97 -15.21 4.67
N LYS A 4 -18.73 -15.09 5.76
CA LYS A 4 -18.40 -14.14 6.81
C LYS A 4 -16.96 -14.47 7.18
N LYS A 5 -16.00 -13.68 6.69
CA LYS A 5 -14.65 -13.67 7.25
C LYS A 5 -14.87 -13.49 8.74
N ASN A 6 -14.46 -14.46 9.53
CA ASN A 6 -14.37 -14.26 10.97
C ASN A 6 -13.45 -13.05 11.14
N ASP A 7 -14.02 -11.91 11.54
CA ASP A 7 -13.29 -10.66 11.84
C ASP A 7 -12.45 -10.79 13.12
N ASP A 8 -12.13 -12.02 13.53
CA ASP A 8 -11.28 -12.36 14.65
C ASP A 8 -9.83 -12.09 14.29
N LEU A 9 -9.40 -10.85 14.48
CA LEU A 9 -8.01 -10.40 14.30
C LEU A 9 -7.02 -11.03 15.30
N ASN A 10 -7.49 -11.92 16.18
CA ASN A 10 -6.66 -12.65 17.15
C ASN A 10 -5.52 -13.42 16.48
N TRP A 11 -5.71 -13.88 15.24
CA TRP A 11 -4.67 -14.58 14.47
C TRP A 11 -3.38 -13.75 14.31
N ILE A 12 -3.47 -12.41 14.30
CA ILE A 12 -2.31 -11.52 14.18
C ILE A 12 -1.34 -11.76 15.35
N SER A 13 -1.88 -12.00 16.56
CA SER A 13 -1.06 -12.24 17.76
C SER A 13 -0.31 -13.57 17.75
N TYR A 14 -0.81 -14.54 16.97
CA TYR A 14 -0.21 -15.87 16.81
C TYR A 14 0.62 -16.01 15.54
N SER A 15 0.62 -14.98 14.68
CA SER A 15 1.37 -14.98 13.44
C SER A 15 2.84 -14.73 13.72
N ASP A 16 3.71 -15.61 13.18
CA ASP A 16 5.16 -15.46 13.28
C ASP A 16 5.66 -14.11 12.72
N ARG A 17 4.92 -13.52 11.77
CA ARG A 17 5.22 -12.20 11.19
C ARG A 17 5.21 -11.08 12.22
N PHE A 18 4.38 -11.20 13.26
CA PHE A 18 4.20 -10.18 14.28
C PHE A 18 4.75 -10.62 15.65
N SER A 19 5.55 -11.68 15.69
CA SER A 19 6.10 -12.18 16.94
C SER A 19 7.08 -11.15 17.54
N ASN A 20 6.81 -10.74 18.79
CA ASN A 20 7.60 -9.80 19.58
C ASN A 20 7.57 -8.30 19.19
N PRO A 21 6.39 -7.66 19.01
CA PRO A 21 6.28 -6.29 18.52
C PRO A 21 6.69 -5.23 19.56
N ARG A 22 6.75 -5.59 20.84
CA ARG A 22 7.13 -4.69 21.94
C ARG A 22 8.63 -4.45 22.06
N THR A 23 9.44 -5.33 21.48
CA THR A 23 10.91 -5.31 21.64
C THR A 23 11.61 -4.62 20.46
N ILE A 24 11.01 -4.63 19.27
CA ILE A 24 11.63 -4.14 18.03
C ILE A 24 10.94 -2.85 17.56
N LYS A 25 11.62 -1.71 17.71
CA LYS A 25 11.17 -0.44 17.13
C LYS A 25 11.27 -0.53 15.59
N ASN A 26 10.19 -0.21 14.87
CA ASN A 26 10.09 -0.30 13.41
C ASN A 26 10.24 -1.72 12.83
N LEU A 27 9.60 -2.72 13.46
CA LEU A 27 9.53 -4.08 12.94
C LEU A 27 9.03 -4.13 11.48
N GLN A 28 9.85 -4.70 10.59
CA GLN A 28 9.44 -5.03 9.22
C GLN A 28 8.91 -6.46 9.19
N THR A 29 7.69 -6.63 8.70
CA THR A 29 7.00 -7.93 8.64
C THR A 29 6.84 -8.44 7.21
N ILE A 30 7.09 -7.56 6.23
CA ILE A 30 7.16 -7.94 4.82
C ILE A 30 8.56 -8.46 4.46
N ARG A 31 8.61 -9.42 3.55
CA ARG A 31 9.86 -9.82 2.91
C ARG A 31 10.49 -8.59 2.25
N LYS A 32 11.81 -8.41 2.43
CA LYS A 32 12.53 -7.33 1.74
C LYS A 32 12.30 -7.45 0.23
N PRO A 33 11.80 -6.40 -0.44
CA PRO A 33 11.53 -6.45 -1.86
C PRO A 33 12.81 -6.64 -2.65
N SER A 34 12.78 -7.53 -3.65
CA SER A 34 13.88 -7.67 -4.60
C SER A 34 13.93 -6.47 -5.53
N LYS A 35 15.07 -6.24 -6.21
CA LYS A 35 15.19 -5.17 -7.21
C LYS A 35 14.16 -5.31 -8.33
N ALA A 36 13.96 -6.54 -8.83
CA ALA A 36 12.94 -6.81 -9.84
C ALA A 36 11.54 -6.45 -9.33
N TRP A 37 11.24 -6.75 -8.07
CA TRP A 37 9.95 -6.41 -7.48
C TRP A 37 9.74 -4.90 -7.33
N PHE A 38 10.79 -4.19 -6.95
CA PHE A 38 10.81 -2.73 -6.90
C PHE A 38 10.48 -2.12 -8.27
N GLU A 39 11.10 -2.63 -9.34
CA GLU A 39 10.85 -2.17 -10.71
C GLU A 39 9.41 -2.48 -11.15
N CYS A 40 8.95 -3.72 -10.95
CA CYS A 40 7.56 -4.10 -11.22
C CYS A 40 6.57 -3.23 -10.45
N TYR A 41 6.87 -2.89 -9.20
CA TYR A 41 6.03 -2.01 -8.40
C TYR A 41 5.98 -0.60 -8.98
N SER A 42 7.15 0.00 -9.25
CA SER A 42 7.24 1.35 -9.76
C SER A 42 6.50 1.50 -11.09
N LEU A 43 6.56 0.48 -11.96
CA LEU A 43 5.81 0.45 -13.22
C LEU A 43 4.29 0.38 -13.01
N GLN A 44 3.81 -0.52 -12.15
CA GLN A 44 2.38 -0.63 -11.85
C GLN A 44 1.84 0.64 -11.18
N GLU A 45 2.64 1.25 -10.30
CA GLU A 45 2.32 2.48 -9.61
C GLU A 45 2.22 3.66 -10.59
N ALA A 46 3.20 3.82 -11.48
CA ALA A 46 3.20 4.85 -12.50
C ALA A 46 1.98 4.72 -13.42
N GLU A 47 1.65 3.50 -13.85
CA GLU A 47 0.48 3.26 -14.70
C GLU A 47 -0.83 3.57 -13.99
N ARG A 48 -0.95 3.16 -12.73
CA ARG A 48 -2.12 3.51 -11.92
C ARG A 48 -2.32 5.02 -11.83
N TYR A 49 -1.25 5.77 -11.56
CA TYR A 49 -1.35 7.21 -11.37
C TYR A 49 -1.67 7.97 -12.65
N LYS A 50 -1.60 7.36 -13.83
CA LYS A 50 -2.21 7.91 -15.05
C LYS A 50 -3.73 7.92 -15.00
N TYR A 51 -4.35 6.95 -14.31
CA TYR A 51 -5.80 6.77 -14.23
C TYR A 51 -6.32 6.62 -12.78
N PRO A 52 -6.06 7.58 -11.88
CA PRO A 52 -6.33 7.42 -10.45
C PRO A 52 -7.82 7.32 -10.12
N THR A 53 -8.71 7.75 -11.02
CA THR A 53 -10.17 7.68 -10.84
C THR A 53 -10.78 6.35 -11.31
N LYS A 54 -9.97 5.40 -11.78
CA LYS A 54 -10.41 4.04 -12.12
C LYS A 54 -10.00 3.06 -11.02
N PRO A 55 -10.74 1.95 -10.84
CA PRO A 55 -10.26 0.86 -9.99
C PRO A 55 -8.97 0.31 -10.62
N TRP A 56 -8.04 -0.14 -9.79
CA TRP A 56 -6.78 -0.71 -10.24
C TRP A 56 -6.56 -2.08 -9.59
N VAL A 57 -5.79 -2.93 -10.27
CA VAL A 57 -5.40 -4.26 -9.81
C VAL A 57 -3.88 -4.31 -9.79
N TYR A 58 -3.31 -4.58 -8.62
CA TYR A 58 -1.90 -4.88 -8.47
C TYR A 58 -1.67 -6.38 -8.55
N TYR A 59 -0.58 -6.75 -9.21
CA TYR A 59 -0.04 -8.10 -9.23
C TYR A 59 1.07 -8.19 -8.20
N ASN A 60 0.85 -9.06 -7.22
CA ASN A 60 1.75 -9.29 -6.10
C ASN A 60 2.78 -10.39 -6.46
N PRO A 61 3.92 -10.46 -5.76
CA PRO A 61 4.97 -11.43 -6.08
C PRO A 61 4.62 -12.87 -5.67
N ASP A 62 3.60 -13.06 -4.86
CA ASP A 62 3.04 -14.36 -4.46
C ASP A 62 1.94 -14.84 -5.42
N GLU A 63 1.89 -14.29 -6.63
CA GLU A 63 0.89 -14.56 -7.68
C GLU A 63 -0.55 -14.16 -7.29
N THR A 64 -0.72 -13.49 -6.15
CA THR A 64 -2.02 -12.94 -5.76
C THR A 64 -2.27 -11.58 -6.41
N THR A 65 -3.53 -11.16 -6.38
CA THR A 65 -3.92 -9.83 -6.88
C THR A 65 -4.54 -9.00 -5.78
N SER A 66 -4.16 -7.73 -5.71
CA SER A 66 -4.73 -6.75 -4.78
C SER A 66 -5.51 -5.69 -5.52
N ILE A 67 -6.78 -5.48 -5.12
CA ILE A 67 -7.67 -4.52 -5.75
C ILE A 67 -7.78 -3.27 -4.89
N VAL A 68 -7.81 -2.13 -5.57
CA VAL A 68 -7.72 -0.81 -4.97
C VAL A 68 -8.80 0.08 -5.59
N ALA A 69 -9.59 0.68 -4.71
CA ALA A 69 -10.71 1.50 -5.13
C ALA A 69 -10.27 2.77 -5.87
N PRO A 70 -11.13 3.30 -6.77
CA PRO A 70 -10.92 4.61 -7.39
C PRO A 70 -10.61 5.70 -6.37
N VAL A 71 -9.71 6.61 -6.72
CA VAL A 71 -9.51 7.83 -5.97
C VAL A 71 -10.65 8.80 -6.27
N LEU A 72 -11.53 8.98 -5.29
CA LEU A 72 -12.60 9.98 -5.34
C LEU A 72 -12.00 11.38 -5.17
N ARG A 73 -12.30 12.29 -6.10
CA ARG A 73 -12.07 13.72 -5.88
C ARG A 73 -13.04 14.21 -4.83
N LYS A 74 -12.53 14.81 -3.74
CA LYS A 74 -13.38 15.65 -2.90
C LYS A 74 -13.72 16.91 -3.69
N MET A 75 -15.01 17.16 -3.89
CA MET A 75 -15.52 18.39 -4.50
C MET A 75 -14.95 19.58 -3.71
N GLY A 76 -14.20 20.48 -4.36
CA GLY A 76 -13.70 21.73 -3.77
C GLY A 76 -12.21 21.84 -3.46
N GLN A 77 -11.38 20.80 -3.66
CA GLN A 77 -9.91 20.94 -3.54
C GLN A 77 -9.25 21.10 -4.91
N ALA A 78 -9.28 22.32 -5.42
CA ALA A 78 -8.48 22.75 -6.57
C ALA A 78 -7.05 23.06 -6.11
N THR A 79 -6.22 22.03 -5.92
CA THR A 79 -4.78 22.25 -5.74
C THR A 79 -4.05 21.74 -6.98
N ASN A 80 -3.45 22.65 -7.75
CA ASN A 80 -2.72 22.34 -8.99
C ASN A 80 -1.42 21.54 -8.79
N LYS A 81 -0.97 21.37 -7.54
CA LYS A 81 0.25 20.63 -7.19
C LYS A 81 -0.02 19.62 -6.08
N ALA A 82 0.60 18.46 -6.17
CA ALA A 82 0.63 17.51 -5.07
C ALA A 82 1.35 18.15 -3.87
N ARG A 83 0.86 17.91 -2.65
CA ARG A 83 1.59 18.33 -1.45
C ARG A 83 2.88 17.54 -1.33
N GLU A 84 4.00 18.22 -1.27
CA GLU A 84 5.31 17.59 -1.09
C GLU A 84 5.37 16.85 0.26
N HIS A 85 5.99 15.68 0.25
CA HIS A 85 6.30 14.92 1.45
C HIS A 85 7.58 14.12 1.17
N ASN A 86 8.53 14.17 2.10
CA ASN A 86 9.86 13.54 1.97
C ASN A 86 9.84 12.02 1.70
N ALA A 87 8.70 11.36 1.90
CA ALA A 87 8.53 9.93 1.67
C ALA A 87 7.81 9.60 0.35
N LEU A 88 7.46 10.60 -0.47
CA LEU A 88 6.60 10.43 -1.64
C LEU A 88 7.31 10.82 -2.93
N LYS A 89 7.01 10.12 -4.03
CA LYS A 89 7.41 10.51 -5.39
C LYS A 89 6.78 11.87 -5.74
N GLY A 90 7.61 12.79 -6.23
CA GLY A 90 7.21 14.15 -6.59
C GLY A 90 6.36 14.21 -7.87
N ASP A 91 6.60 13.31 -8.83
CA ASP A 91 5.86 13.24 -10.09
C ASP A 91 4.56 12.43 -9.95
N ARG A 92 3.63 12.94 -9.13
CA ARG A 92 2.31 12.32 -8.98
C ARG A 92 1.19 13.35 -9.19
N PRO A 93 0.03 12.93 -9.73
CA PRO A 93 -1.11 13.82 -9.86
C PRO A 93 -1.54 14.40 -8.49
N PRO A 94 -1.99 15.67 -8.41
CA PRO A 94 -2.41 16.28 -7.14
C PRO A 94 -3.53 15.54 -6.39
N ILE A 95 -4.37 14.80 -7.13
CA ILE A 95 -5.43 13.95 -6.57
C ILE A 95 -4.86 12.76 -5.77
N VAL A 96 -3.64 12.33 -6.07
CA VAL A 96 -2.96 11.23 -5.37
C VAL A 96 -2.33 11.76 -4.08
N THR A 97 -3.11 11.68 -3.01
CA THR A 97 -2.70 12.09 -1.66
C THR A 97 -1.90 11.00 -0.95
N ILE A 98 -1.21 11.34 0.15
CA ILE A 98 -0.55 10.36 1.04
C ILE A 98 -1.50 9.22 1.45
N LEU A 99 -2.80 9.50 1.65
CA LEU A 99 -3.79 8.49 2.00
C LEU A 99 -4.02 7.48 0.87
N CYS A 100 -3.95 7.93 -0.39
CA CYS A 100 -4.06 7.02 -1.54
C CYS A 100 -2.85 6.11 -1.58
N LEU A 101 -1.65 6.68 -1.42
CA LEU A 101 -0.40 5.93 -1.42
C LEU A 101 -0.35 4.89 -0.29
N VAL A 102 -0.78 5.28 0.93
CA VAL A 102 -0.86 4.36 2.07
C VAL A 102 -1.89 3.26 1.82
N ARG A 103 -3.05 3.58 1.23
CA ARG A 103 -4.06 2.57 0.85
C ARG A 103 -3.48 1.58 -0.16
N ASP A 104 -2.73 2.09 -1.12
CA ASP A 104 -2.14 1.29 -2.20
C ASP A 104 -1.04 0.37 -1.66
N ALA A 105 -0.21 0.87 -0.74
CA ALA A 105 0.73 0.06 0.02
C ALA A 105 0.03 -0.99 0.89
N ALA A 106 -1.01 -0.59 1.63
CA ALA A 106 -1.73 -1.49 2.53
C ALA A 106 -2.46 -2.62 1.79
N ALA A 107 -3.04 -2.35 0.61
CA ALA A 107 -3.72 -3.35 -0.19
C ALA A 107 -2.81 -4.50 -0.62
N ARG A 108 -1.49 -4.27 -0.69
CA ARG A 108 -0.47 -5.24 -1.12
C ARG A 108 0.27 -5.87 0.05
N LEU A 109 -0.06 -5.52 1.29
CA LEU A 109 0.51 -6.20 2.44
C LEU A 109 0.00 -7.65 2.47
N PRO A 110 0.82 -8.61 2.92
CA PRO A 110 0.38 -9.97 3.11
C PRO A 110 -0.82 -9.99 4.08
N ASP A 111 -1.90 -10.66 3.67
CA ASP A 111 -3.19 -10.71 4.38
C ASP A 111 -3.86 -9.33 4.61
N GLY A 112 -3.37 -8.27 3.95
CA GLY A 112 -3.81 -6.90 4.17
C GLY A 112 -3.37 -6.29 5.51
N VAL A 113 -2.42 -6.93 6.22
CA VAL A 113 -1.96 -6.51 7.55
C VAL A 113 -0.43 -6.38 7.57
N GLY A 114 0.06 -5.30 8.17
CA GLY A 114 1.48 -5.01 8.34
C GLY A 114 1.71 -3.78 9.20
N THR A 115 2.96 -3.35 9.31
CA THR A 115 3.38 -2.24 10.19
C THR A 115 3.59 -0.93 9.43
N ARG A 116 3.75 0.16 10.17
CA ARG A 116 4.19 1.44 9.61
C ARG A 116 5.53 1.32 8.87
N ALA A 117 6.45 0.49 9.34
CA ALA A 117 7.75 0.29 8.70
C ALA A 117 7.60 -0.40 7.34
N ASP A 118 6.65 -1.34 7.22
CA ASP A 118 6.31 -1.98 5.96
C ASP A 118 5.76 -0.97 4.95
N ILE A 119 4.80 -0.14 5.36
CA ILE A 119 4.26 0.94 4.51
C ILE A 119 5.38 1.88 4.05
N CYS A 120 6.24 2.32 4.96
CA CYS A 120 7.36 3.19 4.58
C CYS A 120 8.33 2.51 3.61
N THR A 121 8.50 1.19 3.69
CA THR A 121 9.33 0.43 2.77
C THR A 121 8.71 0.43 1.38
N LEU A 122 7.40 0.19 1.28
CA LEU A 122 6.67 0.17 0.02
C LEU A 122 6.54 1.54 -0.66
N LEU A 123 6.47 2.62 0.12
CA LEU A 123 6.38 4.00 -0.40
C LEU A 123 7.72 4.58 -0.84
N ARG A 124 8.82 4.06 -0.31
CA ARG A 124 10.19 4.44 -0.72
C ARG A 124 10.65 3.67 -1.96
N CYS A 125 9.78 2.82 -2.52
CA CYS A 125 10.01 2.14 -3.78
C CYS A 125 9.60 2.97 -5.00
#